data_AF-A0A368FIX3-F1
#
_entry.id   AF-A0A368FIX3-F1
#
_cell.length_a   1.000
_cell.length_b   1.000
_cell.length_c   1.000
_cell.angle_alpha   90.00
_cell.angle_beta   90.00
_cell.angle_gamma   90.00
#
_symmetry.space_group_name_H-M   'P 1'
#
loop_
_entity.id
_entity.type
_entity.pdbx_description
1 polymer ?
#
loop_
_entity_poly.entity_id
_entity_poly.type
_entity_poly.pdbx_seq_one_letter_code
_entity_poly.pdbx_strand_id
1 'polypeptide(L)'
;MIIGLFYVPYHVAFVMDGNRRFARTHHLGHVIHGHEKGFQQLAKILEWCQDLGVREVTVYAFSIENFKRSSDEVNGLMKLAEEKFAKLLAEREKLEEQQISFRFFGNIAMLSPKLRKLIAQIQLLTKDYDRYASFDLNITAI
;
A
#
# COMPACT_ATOMS: atom_id res chain seq x y z
N MET A 1 -11.57 -16.24 20.89
CA MET A 1 -10.52 -15.26 20.56
C MET A 1 -9.97 -14.70 21.87
N ILE A 2 -8.70 -14.97 22.21
CA ILE A 2 -8.07 -14.64 23.53
C ILE A 2 -7.53 -13.19 23.60
N ILE A 3 -7.80 -12.38 22.58
CA ILE A 3 -7.18 -11.05 22.42
C ILE A 3 -7.67 -9.98 23.40
N GLY A 4 -8.76 -10.22 24.13
CA GLY A 4 -9.31 -9.27 25.12
C GLY A 4 -8.43 -9.02 26.36
N LEU A 5 -7.33 -9.77 26.53
CA LEU A 5 -6.39 -9.64 27.64
C LEU A 5 -5.10 -8.88 27.27
N PHE A 6 -4.93 -8.48 26.00
CA PHE A 6 -3.70 -7.84 25.53
C PHE A 6 -3.96 -6.49 24.87
N TYR A 7 -3.02 -5.56 25.05
CA TYR A 7 -3.05 -4.23 24.43
C TYR A 7 -2.87 -4.35 22.91
N VAL A 8 -3.88 -3.90 22.15
CA VAL A 8 -3.80 -3.78 20.69
C VAL A 8 -3.16 -2.44 20.34
N PRO A 9 -2.08 -2.42 19.54
CA PRO A 9 -1.51 -1.15 19.10
C PRO A 9 -2.51 -0.41 18.21
N TYR A 10 -2.68 0.88 18.47
CA TYR A 10 -3.53 1.74 17.63
C TYR A 10 -2.96 1.86 16.21
N HIS A 11 -1.64 1.98 16.09
CA HIS A 11 -0.92 2.22 14.84
C HIS A 11 0.27 1.27 14.69
N VAL A 12 0.44 0.71 13.49
CA VAL A 12 1.60 -0.12 13.11
C VAL A 12 2.22 0.39 11.81
N ALA A 13 3.54 0.43 11.74
CA ALA A 13 4.26 0.80 10.52
C ALA A 13 5.05 -0.39 9.94
N PHE A 14 4.98 -0.57 8.62
CA PHE A 14 5.69 -1.61 7.89
C PHE A 14 6.68 -1.03 6.88
N VAL A 15 7.91 -1.51 6.93
CA VAL A 15 8.90 -1.34 5.85
C VAL A 15 8.88 -2.61 5.01
N MET A 16 8.34 -2.54 3.79
CA MET A 16 8.17 -3.71 2.93
C MET A 16 9.44 -4.04 2.13
N ASP A 17 10.50 -4.45 2.84
CA ASP A 17 11.76 -4.85 2.22
C ASP A 17 11.77 -6.34 1.82
N GLY A 18 12.72 -6.71 0.95
CA GLY A 18 13.01 -8.10 0.61
C GLY A 18 12.40 -8.58 -0.71
N ASN A 19 11.54 -7.81 -1.38
CA ASN A 19 10.88 -8.19 -2.63
C ASN A 19 11.87 -8.66 -3.72
N ARG A 20 12.99 -7.94 -3.90
CA ARG A 20 14.04 -8.33 -4.86
C ARG A 20 14.73 -9.65 -4.47
N ARG A 21 15.04 -9.83 -3.18
CA ARG A 21 15.65 -11.08 -2.67
C ARG A 21 14.68 -12.24 -2.88
N PHE A 22 13.41 -12.05 -2.53
CA PHE A 22 12.36 -13.03 -2.71
C PHE A 22 12.22 -13.49 -4.17
N ALA A 23 12.21 -12.55 -5.12
CA ALA A 23 12.14 -12.88 -6.55
C ALA A 23 13.33 -13.75 -7.01
N ARG A 24 14.53 -13.46 -6.51
CA ARG A 24 15.75 -14.21 -6.83
C ARG A 24 15.73 -15.61 -6.22
N THR A 25 15.41 -15.73 -4.93
CA THR A 25 15.43 -17.01 -4.22
C THR A 25 14.32 -17.96 -4.68
N HIS A 26 13.21 -17.43 -5.21
CA HIS A 26 12.11 -18.23 -5.75
C HIS A 26 12.12 -18.31 -7.28
N HIS A 27 13.22 -17.91 -7.93
CA HIS A 27 13.40 -18.03 -9.39
C HIS A 27 12.25 -17.43 -10.23
N LEU A 28 11.71 -16.28 -9.82
CA LEU A 28 10.54 -15.66 -10.46
C LEU A 28 10.82 -15.01 -11.82
N GLY A 29 12.03 -15.16 -12.38
CA GLY A 29 12.44 -14.60 -13.68
C GLY A 29 12.71 -13.09 -13.67
N HIS A 30 11.84 -12.28 -13.05
CA HIS A 30 11.99 -10.82 -12.98
C HIS A 30 11.75 -10.29 -11.57
N VAL A 31 12.48 -9.24 -11.16
CA VAL A 31 12.36 -8.64 -9.83
C VAL A 31 10.97 -8.05 -9.55
N ILE A 32 10.28 -7.60 -10.60
CA ILE A 32 8.93 -7.02 -10.47
C ILE A 32 7.91 -8.03 -9.94
N HIS A 33 8.06 -9.32 -10.25
CA HIS A 33 7.18 -10.37 -9.71
C HIS A 33 7.33 -10.52 -8.19
N GLY A 34 8.51 -10.22 -7.64
CA GLY A 34 8.69 -10.12 -6.19
C GLY A 34 7.90 -8.95 -5.60
N HIS A 35 7.86 -7.82 -6.28
CA HIS A 35 7.07 -6.66 -5.85
C HIS A 35 5.56 -6.88 -5.96
N GLU A 36 5.10 -7.60 -7.00
CA GLU A 36 3.71 -8.04 -7.10
C GLU A 36 3.30 -8.93 -5.93
N LYS A 37 4.16 -9.88 -5.54
CA LYS A 37 3.97 -10.72 -4.36
C LYS A 37 3.97 -9.91 -3.07
N GLY A 38 4.87 -8.92 -2.96
CA GLY A 38 4.89 -7.97 -1.85
C GLY A 38 3.56 -7.20 -1.72
N PHE A 39 2.99 -6.75 -2.83
CA PHE A 39 1.68 -6.07 -2.81
C PHE A 39 0.54 -7.01 -2.39
N GLN A 40 0.55 -8.27 -2.86
CA GLN A 40 -0.42 -9.28 -2.41
C GLN A 40 -0.28 -9.56 -0.92
N GLN A 41 0.94 -9.57 -0.40
CA GLN A 41 1.21 -9.76 1.02
C GLN A 41 0.74 -8.55 1.85
N LEU A 42 0.90 -7.33 1.33
CA LEU A 42 0.37 -6.14 1.98
C LEU A 42 -1.15 -6.24 2.18
N ALA A 43 -1.89 -6.61 1.13
CA ALA A 43 -3.35 -6.74 1.24
C ALA A 43 -3.76 -7.68 2.39
N LYS A 44 -3.07 -8.82 2.54
CA LYS A 44 -3.29 -9.76 3.65
C LYS A 44 -2.92 -9.17 5.02
N ILE A 45 -1.82 -8.43 5.09
CA ILE A 45 -1.41 -7.75 6.34
C ILE A 45 -2.49 -6.76 6.77
N LEU A 46 -3.04 -5.98 5.84
CA LEU A 46 -4.10 -5.02 6.15
C LEU A 46 -5.39 -5.69 6.61
N GLU A 47 -5.75 -6.84 6.03
CA GLU A 47 -6.86 -7.68 6.49
C GLU A 47 -6.61 -8.16 7.93
N TRP A 48 -5.43 -8.71 8.22
CA TRP A 48 -5.08 -9.13 9.58
C TRP A 48 -5.06 -8.00 10.59
N CYS A 49 -4.58 -6.81 10.19
CA CYS A 49 -4.60 -5.63 11.06
C CYS A 49 -6.04 -5.23 11.40
N GLN A 50 -6.96 -5.26 10.44
CA GLN A 50 -8.39 -5.02 10.69
C GLN A 50 -8.97 -6.08 11.65
N ASP A 51 -8.73 -7.36 11.40
CA ASP A 51 -9.21 -8.47 12.23
C ASP A 51 -8.70 -8.39 13.68
N LEU A 52 -7.47 -7.91 13.87
CA LEU A 52 -6.84 -7.73 15.17
C LEU A 52 -7.26 -6.43 15.88
N GLY A 53 -8.00 -5.54 15.21
CA GLY A 53 -8.47 -4.26 15.75
C GLY A 53 -7.45 -3.12 15.70
N VAL A 54 -6.39 -3.25 14.89
CA VAL A 54 -5.47 -2.14 14.59
C VAL A 54 -6.22 -1.10 13.77
N ARG A 55 -6.14 0.17 14.16
CA ARG A 55 -6.90 1.26 13.53
C ARG A 55 -6.16 1.96 12.41
N GLU A 56 -4.83 1.97 12.47
CA GLU A 56 -4.00 2.68 11.51
C GLU A 56 -2.80 1.83 11.10
N VAL A 57 -2.48 1.84 9.81
CA VAL A 57 -1.28 1.22 9.26
C VAL A 57 -0.53 2.22 8.37
N THR A 58 0.77 2.36 8.59
CA THR A 58 1.66 3.06 7.66
C THR A 58 2.53 2.07 6.90
N VAL A 59 2.61 2.23 5.59
CA VAL A 59 3.45 1.41 4.72
C VAL A 59 4.44 2.29 4.00
N TYR A 60 5.73 1.93 4.12
CA TYR A 60 6.76 2.54 3.31
C TYR A 60 6.84 1.84 1.95
N ALA A 61 6.16 2.41 0.95
CA ALA A 61 5.93 1.78 -0.34
C ALA A 61 6.98 2.17 -1.40
N PHE A 62 7.50 3.39 -1.35
CA PHE A 62 8.51 3.87 -2.30
C PHE A 62 9.44 4.90 -1.65
N SER A 63 10.74 4.77 -1.89
CA SER A 63 11.79 5.65 -1.33
C SER A 63 12.60 6.35 -2.42
N ILE A 64 13.22 7.49 -2.10
CA ILE A 64 14.05 8.25 -3.05
C ILE A 64 15.19 7.37 -3.56
N GLU A 65 15.74 6.53 -2.69
CA GLU A 65 16.74 5.51 -3.00
C GLU A 65 16.28 4.53 -4.09
N ASN A 66 14.97 4.33 -4.29
CA ASN A 66 14.44 3.47 -5.35
C ASN A 66 14.57 4.12 -6.73
N PHE A 67 14.59 5.45 -6.84
CA PHE A 67 14.91 6.12 -8.11
C PHE A 67 16.35 5.91 -8.57
N LYS A 68 17.26 5.46 -7.68
CA LYS A 68 18.64 5.09 -8.04
C LYS A 68 18.77 3.69 -8.65
N ARG A 69 17.66 2.92 -8.74
CA ARG A 69 17.65 1.59 -9.36
C ARG A 69 17.63 1.69 -10.89
N SER A 70 17.64 0.55 -11.59
CA SER A 70 17.54 0.57 -13.06
C SER A 70 16.22 1.20 -13.49
N SER A 71 16.23 1.89 -14.64
CA SER A 71 15.03 2.49 -15.24
C SER A 71 13.92 1.47 -15.42
N ASP A 72 14.27 0.24 -15.79
CA ASP A 72 13.31 -0.85 -16.01
C ASP A 72 12.58 -1.24 -14.71
N GLU A 73 13.31 -1.31 -13.59
CA GLU A 73 12.71 -1.61 -12.29
C GLU A 73 11.83 -0.45 -11.81
N VAL A 74 12.31 0.79 -11.93
CA VAL A 74 11.52 1.98 -11.56
C VAL A 74 10.24 2.08 -12.38
N ASN A 75 10.33 1.93 -13.71
CA ASN A 75 9.17 1.94 -14.60
C ASN A 75 8.20 0.80 -14.28
N GLY A 76 8.73 -0.38 -13.98
CA GLY A 76 7.92 -1.53 -13.54
C GLY A 76 7.15 -1.23 -12.25
N LEU A 77 7.81 -0.63 -11.25
CA LEU A 77 7.17 -0.24 -9.98
C LEU A 77 6.08 0.82 -10.19
N MET A 78 6.33 1.83 -11.03
CA MET A 78 5.33 2.85 -11.34
C MET A 78 4.11 2.24 -12.03
N LYS A 79 4.34 1.38 -13.04
CA LYS A 79 3.26 0.69 -13.75
C LYS A 79 2.46 -0.21 -12.82
N LEU A 80 3.15 -0.96 -11.96
CA LEU A 80 2.50 -1.81 -10.96
C LEU A 80 1.62 -0.98 -10.01
N ALA A 81 2.12 0.15 -9.50
CA ALA A 81 1.34 1.04 -8.64
C ALA A 81 0.11 1.61 -9.37
N GLU A 82 0.27 2.05 -10.63
CA GLU A 82 -0.84 2.52 -11.46
C GLU A 82 -1.90 1.44 -11.66
N GLU A 83 -1.51 0.20 -11.96
CA GLU A 83 -2.42 -0.92 -12.14
C GLU A 83 -3.18 -1.24 -10.85
N LYS A 84 -2.50 -1.27 -9.70
CA LYS A 84 -3.14 -1.55 -8.41
C LYS A 84 -4.09 -0.45 -7.97
N PHE A 85 -3.74 0.82 -8.16
CA PHE A 85 -4.60 1.94 -7.80
C PHE A 85 -5.77 2.12 -8.76
N ALA A 86 -5.58 1.84 -10.05
CA ALA A 86 -6.70 1.79 -11.00
C ALA A 86 -7.68 0.66 -10.63
N LYS A 87 -7.17 -0.52 -10.27
CA LYS A 87 -7.99 -1.63 -9.79
C LYS A 87 -8.73 -1.28 -8.49
N LEU A 88 -8.06 -0.62 -7.56
CA LEU A 88 -8.64 -0.15 -6.30
C LEU A 88 -9.86 0.76 -6.56
N LEU A 89 -9.71 1.73 -7.46
CA LEU A 89 -10.81 2.62 -7.87
C LEU A 89 -11.95 1.90 -8.59
N ALA A 90 -11.63 0.88 -9.39
CA ALA A 90 -12.65 0.05 -10.05
C ALA A 90 -13.46 -0.78 -9.04
N GLU A 91 -12.87 -1.13 -7.90
CA GLU A 91 -13.49 -1.89 -6.81
C GLU A 91 -13.96 -0.98 -5.65
N ARG A 92 -14.35 0.27 -5.95
CA ARG A 92 -14.74 1.28 -4.94
C ARG A 92 -15.84 0.85 -3.97
N GLU A 93 -16.76 -0.02 -4.40
CA GLU A 93 -17.85 -0.51 -3.54
C GLU A 93 -17.29 -1.31 -2.36
N LYS A 94 -16.24 -2.12 -2.59
CA LYS A 94 -15.56 -2.86 -1.51
C LYS A 94 -14.81 -1.93 -0.57
N LEU A 95 -14.21 -0.86 -1.10
CA LEU A 95 -13.53 0.14 -0.26
C LEU A 95 -14.50 0.82 0.70
N GLU A 96 -15.69 1.11 0.21
CA GLU A 96 -16.76 1.72 0.99
C GLU A 96 -17.30 0.72 2.02
N GLU A 97 -17.55 -0.54 1.66
CA GLU A 97 -17.94 -1.59 2.61
C GLU A 97 -16.91 -1.77 3.74
N GLN A 98 -15.61 -1.70 3.41
CA GLN A 98 -14.52 -1.85 4.37
C GLN A 98 -14.15 -0.55 5.11
N GLN A 99 -14.72 0.59 4.71
CA GLN A 99 -14.41 1.92 5.28
C GLN A 99 -12.90 2.21 5.38
N ILE A 100 -12.12 1.88 4.34
CA ILE A 100 -10.65 2.09 4.36
C ILE A 100 -10.32 3.51 3.88
N SER A 101 -9.73 4.33 4.76
CA SER A 101 -9.29 5.69 4.40
C SER A 101 -7.84 5.68 3.93
N PHE A 102 -7.58 6.19 2.73
CA PHE A 102 -6.23 6.23 2.16
C PHE A 102 -5.63 7.63 2.27
N ARG A 103 -4.41 7.71 2.82
CA ARG A 103 -3.60 8.93 2.89
C ARG A 103 -2.24 8.69 2.24
N PHE A 104 -1.77 9.65 1.45
CA PHE A 104 -0.46 9.55 0.81
C PHE A 104 0.45 10.67 1.29
N PHE A 105 1.68 10.30 1.63
CA PHE A 105 2.68 11.21 2.19
C PHE A 105 3.97 11.13 1.38
N GLY A 106 4.62 12.29 1.19
CA GLY A 106 5.92 12.40 0.55
C GLY A 106 5.92 13.27 -0.71
N ASN A 107 6.95 13.15 -1.55
CA ASN A 107 7.11 13.99 -2.73
C ASN A 107 6.33 13.41 -3.93
N ILE A 108 5.01 13.45 -3.84
CA ILE A 108 4.09 12.95 -4.87
C ILE A 108 4.35 13.59 -6.24
N ALA A 109 4.95 14.79 -6.29
CA ALA A 109 5.30 15.47 -7.54
C ALA A 109 6.35 14.72 -8.38
N MET A 110 7.15 13.84 -7.78
CA MET A 110 8.13 12.99 -8.48
C MET A 110 7.50 11.78 -9.18
N LEU A 111 6.23 11.48 -8.91
CA LEU A 111 5.52 10.35 -9.51
C LEU A 111 4.97 10.72 -10.91
N SER A 112 4.68 9.69 -11.71
CA SER A 112 4.09 9.88 -13.04
C SER A 112 2.78 10.70 -12.95
N PRO A 113 2.45 11.55 -13.94
CA PRO A 113 1.19 12.30 -13.94
C PRO A 113 -0.05 11.41 -13.76
N LYS A 114 -0.03 10.21 -14.36
CA LYS A 114 -1.10 9.23 -14.24
C LYS A 114 -1.22 8.70 -12.81
N LEU A 115 -0.11 8.33 -12.17
CA LEU A 115 -0.12 7.85 -10.79
C LEU A 115 -0.58 8.95 -9.82
N ARG A 116 -0.13 10.20 -10.01
CA ARG A 116 -0.60 11.35 -9.22
C ARG A 116 -2.11 11.54 -9.31
N LYS A 117 -2.69 11.40 -10.51
CA LYS A 117 -4.14 11.48 -10.71
C LYS A 117 -4.89 10.37 -9.97
N LEU A 118 -4.40 9.13 -10.04
CA LEU A 118 -4.99 7.99 -9.33
C LEU A 118 -4.95 8.19 -7.81
N ILE A 119 -3.80 8.62 -7.28
CA ILE A 119 -3.63 8.94 -5.85
C ILE A 119 -4.65 10.00 -5.40
N ALA A 120 -4.77 11.09 -6.15
CA ALA A 120 -5.72 12.16 -5.84
C ALA A 120 -7.18 11.68 -5.85
N GLN A 121 -7.54 10.81 -6.80
CA GLN A 121 -8.88 10.22 -6.88
C GLN A 121 -9.17 9.32 -5.67
N ILE A 122 -8.21 8.47 -5.27
CA ILE A 122 -8.36 7.57 -4.11
C ILE A 122 -8.49 8.38 -2.81
N GLN A 123 -7.66 9.40 -2.62
CA GLN A 123 -7.77 10.27 -1.44
C GLN A 123 -9.12 10.98 -1.40
N LEU A 124 -9.58 11.54 -2.52
CA LEU A 124 -10.86 12.24 -2.57
C LEU A 124 -12.04 11.31 -2.30
N LEU A 125 -11.99 10.07 -2.80
CA LEU A 125 -13.02 9.06 -2.58
C LEU A 125 -13.14 8.66 -1.10
N THR A 126 -12.01 8.56 -0.39
CA THR A 126 -11.95 7.93 0.93
C THR A 126 -11.73 8.91 2.09
N LYS A 127 -11.70 10.23 1.81
CA LYS A 127 -11.43 11.29 2.81
C LYS A 127 -12.50 11.41 3.91
N ASP A 128 -13.75 11.06 3.59
CA ASP A 128 -14.92 11.27 4.46
C ASP A 128 -15.37 9.96 5.14
N TYR A 129 -14.63 8.86 4.95
CA TYR A 129 -14.89 7.62 5.69
C TYR A 129 -14.66 7.89 7.18
N ASP A 130 -15.59 7.40 8.02
CA ASP A 130 -15.70 7.80 9.42
C ASP A 130 -14.46 7.38 10.21
N ARG A 131 -13.69 8.36 10.71
CA ARG A 131 -12.45 8.15 11.49
C ARG A 131 -12.60 7.29 12.75
N TYR A 132 -13.80 7.11 13.28
CA TYR A 132 -14.05 6.23 14.44
C TYR A 132 -14.43 4.79 14.04
N ALA A 133 -14.77 4.58 12.77
CA ALA A 133 -15.08 3.28 12.19
C ALA A 133 -14.05 2.83 11.14
N SER A 134 -13.23 3.74 10.62
CA SER A 134 -12.34 3.51 9.49
C SER A 134 -11.03 2.82 9.88
N PHE A 135 -10.47 2.13 8.90
CA PHE A 135 -9.12 1.62 8.92
C PHE A 135 -8.23 2.54 8.06
N ASP A 136 -7.29 3.23 8.69
CA ASP A 136 -6.48 4.23 8.03
C ASP A 136 -5.22 3.60 7.42
N LEU A 137 -5.03 3.74 6.10
CA LEU A 137 -3.83 3.34 5.40
C LEU A 137 -3.03 4.55 4.92
N ASN A 138 -1.85 4.73 5.51
CA ASN A 138 -0.88 5.74 5.10
C ASN A 138 0.16 5.11 4.16
N ILE A 139 0.23 5.60 2.93
CA ILE A 139 1.24 5.20 1.96
C ILE A 139 2.29 6.30 1.88
N THR A 140 3.52 5.99 2.28
CA THR A 140 4.66 6.89 2.08
C THR A 140 5.34 6.60 0.75
N ALA A 141 5.40 7.62 -0.11
CA ALA A 141 6.09 7.63 -1.39
C ALA A 141 6.92 8.92 -1.47
N ILE A 142 8.24 8.77 -1.39
CA ILE A 142 9.20 9.88 -1.46
C ILE A 142 10.21 9.56 -2.53
#